data_AF-A0A0A9XWG5-F1
#
_entry.id   AF-A0A0A9XWG5-F1
#
_cell.length_a   1.000
_cell.length_b   1.000
_cell.length_c   1.000
_cell.angle_alpha   90.00
_cell.angle_beta   90.00
_cell.angle_gamma   90.00
#
_symmetry.space_group_name_H-M   'P 1'
#
loop_
_entity.id
_entity.type
_entity.pdbx_description
1 polymer ?
#
loop_
_entity_poly.entity_id
_entity_poly.type
_entity_poly.pdbx_seq_one_letter_code
_entity_poly.pdbx_strand_id
1 'polypeptide(L)'
;MAMLFSAHLFIGILVWLSAGDFSYGDDSGCVGWDDKVEDLLFSPLRDQIEQAATEFYSLPDFDSNLGWGVSIKSHAGKVGDLTSFDLVHLPYVRGNASYMCSSADGSNITLAIDVGLNDLDLELDSFITTLPVLPNIGNTKTSIRNSGNAVSISVSLISDSDSNCVASINYFQLRELGDTWVNFEHGWFNSVYEFLINHLVN
;
A
#
# COMPACT_ATOMS: atom_id res chain seq x y z
N MET A 1 -14.94 11.22 14.88
CA MET A 1 -14.98 9.74 15.04
C MET A 1 -15.28 9.00 13.74
N ALA A 2 -16.07 9.53 12.80
CA ALA A 2 -16.32 8.89 11.50
C ALA A 2 -15.17 9.02 10.47
N MET A 3 -14.35 10.09 10.54
CA MET A 3 -13.20 10.27 9.62
C MET A 3 -12.04 9.31 9.88
N LEU A 4 -11.89 8.77 11.10
CA LEU A 4 -10.93 7.71 11.34
C LEU A 4 -11.25 6.47 10.47
N PHE A 5 -12.52 6.20 10.16
CA PHE A 5 -12.90 4.96 9.50
C PHE A 5 -12.59 4.91 8.00
N SER A 6 -12.43 6.04 7.30
CA SER A 6 -12.10 6.03 5.86
C SER A 6 -10.61 5.71 5.63
N ALA A 7 -9.71 6.25 6.47
CA ALA A 7 -8.31 5.87 6.49
C ALA A 7 -8.17 4.39 6.91
N HIS A 8 -8.97 3.93 7.87
CA HIS A 8 -8.98 2.53 8.31
C HIS A 8 -9.59 1.55 7.29
N LEU A 9 -10.27 2.00 6.24
CA LEU A 9 -10.75 1.10 5.17
C LEU A 9 -9.63 0.79 4.17
N PHE A 10 -8.82 1.80 3.80
CA PHE A 10 -7.61 1.61 2.98
C PHE A 10 -6.50 0.92 3.77
N ILE A 11 -6.26 1.36 5.01
CA ILE A 11 -5.35 0.70 5.96
C ILE A 11 -5.89 -0.70 6.32
N GLY A 12 -7.21 -0.90 6.38
CA GLY A 12 -7.82 -2.19 6.71
C GLY A 12 -7.62 -3.26 5.65
N ILE A 13 -7.54 -2.88 4.37
CA ILE A 13 -7.17 -3.78 3.27
C ILE A 13 -5.67 -4.11 3.32
N LEU A 14 -4.82 -3.16 3.76
CA LEU A 14 -3.37 -3.38 3.94
C LEU A 14 -3.01 -4.13 5.24
N VAL A 15 -3.79 -3.96 6.32
CA VAL A 15 -3.57 -4.56 7.65
C VAL A 15 -4.13 -5.97 7.77
N TRP A 16 -5.10 -6.37 6.93
CA TRP A 16 -5.56 -7.76 6.88
C TRP A 16 -4.51 -8.76 6.37
N LEU A 17 -3.35 -8.27 5.90
CA LEU A 17 -2.21 -9.10 5.50
C LEU A 17 -1.10 -9.17 6.58
N SER A 18 -1.10 -8.25 7.56
CA SER A 18 -0.03 -8.11 8.55
C SER A 18 -0.33 -8.89 9.84
N ALA A 19 -0.20 -10.21 9.82
CA ALA A 19 -0.16 -10.99 11.05
C ALA A 19 0.85 -12.13 10.92
N GLY A 20 2.10 -11.85 11.29
CA GLY A 20 3.14 -12.85 11.43
C GLY A 20 4.49 -12.19 11.66
N ASP A 21 4.81 -11.88 12.91
CA ASP A 21 6.20 -11.57 13.28
C ASP A 21 7.02 -12.84 13.10
N PHE A 22 7.90 -12.86 12.10
CA PHE A 22 8.88 -13.91 11.90
C PHE A 22 10.26 -13.34 12.19
N SER A 23 10.89 -13.89 13.23
CA SER A 23 12.30 -13.67 13.52
C SER A 23 13.12 -14.34 12.43
N TYR A 24 14.06 -13.60 11.82
CA TYR A 24 15.10 -14.18 10.96
C TYR A 24 15.79 -15.32 11.74
N GLY A 25 15.49 -16.55 11.34
CA GLY A 25 16.09 -17.75 11.88
C GLY A 25 17.36 -18.03 11.10
N ASP A 26 18.50 -17.83 11.76
CA ASP A 26 19.84 -18.24 11.34
C ASP A 26 20.38 -17.53 10.08
N ASP A 27 21.04 -16.38 10.27
CA ASP A 27 21.66 -15.53 9.22
C ASP A 27 22.83 -16.19 8.44
N SER A 28 23.05 -17.50 8.61
CA SER A 28 24.13 -18.24 7.96
C SER A 28 23.72 -18.72 6.55
N GLY A 29 23.55 -17.79 5.61
CA GLY A 29 23.25 -18.12 4.21
C GLY A 29 22.52 -17.05 3.41
N CYS A 30 22.26 -15.88 3.98
CA CYS A 30 21.57 -14.79 3.32
C CYS A 30 22.53 -13.92 2.50
N VAL A 31 22.16 -13.62 1.25
CA VAL A 31 22.87 -12.69 0.38
C VAL A 31 21.95 -11.57 -0.08
N GLY A 32 22.51 -10.36 -0.23
CA GLY A 32 21.80 -9.23 -0.81
C GLY A 32 21.40 -9.50 -2.26
N TRP A 33 20.18 -9.12 -2.62
CA TRP A 33 19.65 -9.41 -3.96
C TRP A 33 18.99 -8.22 -4.66
N ASP A 34 19.31 -7.00 -4.23
CA ASP A 34 18.61 -5.78 -4.68
C ASP A 34 18.65 -5.63 -6.20
N ASP A 35 19.84 -5.69 -6.80
CA ASP A 35 20.02 -5.61 -8.26
C ASP A 35 19.21 -6.70 -9.01
N LYS A 36 19.06 -7.88 -8.42
CA LYS A 36 18.35 -9.01 -9.04
C LYS A 36 16.85 -8.91 -8.90
N VAL A 37 16.37 -8.43 -7.75
CA VAL A 37 14.94 -8.18 -7.54
C VAL A 37 14.48 -7.07 -8.47
N GLU A 38 15.28 -6.02 -8.64
CA GLU A 38 14.97 -4.94 -9.56
C GLU A 38 14.84 -5.44 -11.01
N ASP A 39 15.87 -6.14 -11.51
CA ASP A 39 15.90 -6.65 -12.89
C ASP A 39 14.84 -7.72 -13.18
N LEU A 40 14.59 -8.64 -12.22
CA LEU A 40 13.78 -9.84 -12.48
C LEU A 40 12.32 -9.72 -12.06
N LEU A 41 12.00 -8.83 -11.11
CA LEU A 41 10.66 -8.68 -10.58
C LEU A 41 10.10 -7.29 -10.87
N PHE A 42 10.82 -6.23 -10.52
CA PHE A 42 10.24 -4.89 -10.54
C PHE A 42 10.18 -4.31 -11.94
N SER A 43 11.27 -4.35 -12.71
CA SER A 43 11.26 -3.84 -14.08
C SER A 43 10.20 -4.53 -14.96
N PRO A 44 10.07 -5.87 -14.99
CA PRO A 44 9.01 -6.53 -15.74
C PRO A 44 7.60 -6.20 -15.24
N LEU A 45 7.42 -5.99 -13.93
CA LEU A 45 6.14 -5.61 -13.35
C LEU A 45 5.77 -4.17 -13.73
N ARG A 46 6.72 -3.23 -13.69
CA ARG A 46 6.53 -1.85 -14.16
C ARG A 46 6.12 -1.85 -15.63
N ASP A 47 6.86 -2.58 -16.47
CA ASP A 47 6.54 -2.72 -17.89
C ASP A 47 5.13 -3.27 -18.12
N GLN A 48 4.70 -4.29 -17.35
CA GLN A 48 3.34 -4.84 -17.45
C GLN A 48 2.28 -3.84 -17.02
N ILE A 49 2.53 -3.08 -15.95
CA ILE A 49 1.60 -2.05 -15.47
C ILE A 49 1.51 -0.90 -16.49
N GLU A 50 2.64 -0.44 -17.03
CA GLU A 50 2.67 0.60 -18.07
C GLU A 50 1.96 0.15 -19.35
N GLN A 51 2.08 -1.13 -19.72
CA GLN A 51 1.39 -1.69 -20.89
C GLN A 51 -0.10 -1.92 -20.66
N ALA A 52 -0.50 -2.25 -19.42
CA ALA A 52 -1.88 -2.54 -19.07
C ALA A 52 -2.70 -1.30 -18.67
N ALA A 53 -2.04 -0.27 -18.13
CA ALA A 53 -2.69 0.93 -17.59
C ALA A 53 -2.46 2.15 -18.49
N THR A 54 -3.55 2.72 -19.00
CA THR A 54 -3.57 4.08 -19.52
C THR A 54 -3.45 5.08 -18.36
N GLU A 55 -2.26 5.28 -17.78
CA GLU A 55 -1.94 6.19 -16.65
C GLU A 55 -2.75 5.99 -15.33
N PHE A 56 -3.93 5.37 -15.38
CA PHE A 56 -4.92 5.29 -14.30
C PHE A 56 -5.73 4.00 -14.37
N TYR A 57 -6.01 3.42 -13.19
CA TYR A 57 -6.95 2.32 -13.00
C TYR A 57 -8.28 2.85 -12.46
N SER A 58 -9.38 2.64 -13.19
CA SER A 58 -10.72 3.08 -12.76
C SER A 58 -11.24 2.27 -11.58
N LEU A 59 -11.71 2.97 -10.55
CA LEU A 59 -12.39 2.39 -9.39
C LEU A 59 -13.92 2.43 -9.57
N PRO A 60 -14.64 1.46 -9.00
CA PRO A 60 -16.08 1.52 -8.94
C PRO A 60 -16.55 2.70 -8.07
N ASP A 61 -17.74 3.22 -8.39
CA ASP A 61 -18.42 4.18 -7.52
C ASP A 61 -18.67 3.58 -6.13
N PHE A 62 -18.55 4.43 -5.11
CA PHE A 62 -18.76 4.05 -3.71
C PHE A 62 -19.90 4.88 -3.12
N ASP A 63 -20.87 4.22 -2.51
CA ASP A 63 -21.96 4.86 -1.77
C ASP A 63 -22.14 4.09 -0.47
N SER A 64 -21.87 4.75 0.66
CA SER A 64 -21.97 4.16 1.98
C SER A 64 -22.69 5.09 2.94
N ASN A 65 -23.64 4.50 3.68
CA ASN A 65 -24.32 5.14 4.79
C ASN A 65 -23.85 4.47 6.08
N LEU A 66 -23.08 5.22 6.87
CA LEU A 66 -22.40 4.72 8.06
C LEU A 66 -23.28 4.83 9.33
N GLY A 67 -24.55 5.19 9.18
CA GLY A 67 -25.45 5.46 10.29
C GLY A 67 -25.22 6.84 10.92
N TRP A 68 -26.07 7.21 11.89
CA TRP A 68 -25.99 8.50 12.61
C TRP A 68 -26.02 9.75 11.71
N GLY A 69 -26.61 9.66 10.51
CA GLY A 69 -26.64 10.75 9.54
C GLY A 69 -25.31 10.98 8.80
N VAL A 70 -24.37 10.03 8.89
CA VAL A 70 -23.11 10.06 8.14
C VAL A 70 -23.27 9.29 6.83
N SER A 71 -23.01 9.96 5.70
CA SER A 71 -22.94 9.30 4.39
C SER A 71 -21.71 9.73 3.62
N ILE A 72 -21.09 8.80 2.89
CA ILE A 72 -19.96 9.06 2.02
C ILE A 72 -20.32 8.54 0.64
N LYS A 73 -20.15 9.36 -0.38
CA LYS A 73 -20.30 8.97 -1.78
C LYS A 73 -19.10 9.44 -2.58
N SER A 74 -18.60 8.59 -3.46
CA SER A 74 -17.61 8.97 -4.46
C SER A 74 -17.95 8.37 -5.82
N HIS A 75 -17.72 9.15 -6.87
CA HIS A 75 -17.95 8.72 -8.25
C HIS A 75 -16.71 8.88 -9.12
N ALA A 76 -16.59 7.98 -10.10
CA ALA A 76 -15.55 7.97 -11.12
C ALA A 76 -14.14 8.09 -10.52
N GLY A 77 -13.86 7.24 -9.51
CA GLY A 77 -12.55 7.19 -8.89
C GLY A 77 -11.49 6.62 -9.84
N LYS A 78 -10.26 7.10 -9.73
CA LYS A 78 -9.12 6.66 -10.54
C LYS A 78 -7.88 6.58 -9.65
N VAL A 79 -7.14 5.48 -9.74
CA VAL A 79 -5.84 5.33 -9.07
C VAL A 79 -4.72 5.49 -10.10
N GLY A 80 -3.83 6.44 -9.88
CA GLY A 80 -2.64 6.72 -10.69
C GLY A 80 -1.34 6.32 -9.99
N ASP A 81 -0.23 6.48 -10.72
CA ASP A 81 1.14 6.23 -10.23
C ASP A 81 1.39 4.83 -9.65
N LEU A 82 0.74 3.81 -10.20
CA LEU A 82 0.92 2.40 -9.81
C LEU A 82 2.32 1.84 -10.09
N THR A 83 3.18 2.58 -10.79
CA THR A 83 4.57 2.20 -11.11
C THR A 83 5.59 2.81 -10.15
N SER A 84 5.17 3.67 -9.22
CA SER A 84 6.04 4.38 -8.28
C SER A 84 6.61 3.50 -7.15
N PHE A 85 6.53 2.18 -7.30
CA PHE A 85 7.10 1.25 -6.35
C PHE A 85 8.60 1.06 -6.58
N ASP A 86 9.37 0.98 -5.50
CA ASP A 86 10.82 0.77 -5.55
C ASP A 86 11.31 -0.03 -4.35
N LEU A 87 12.53 -0.55 -4.40
CA LEU A 87 13.14 -1.17 -3.23
C LEU A 87 13.51 -0.10 -2.21
N VAL A 88 13.08 -0.27 -0.97
CA VAL A 88 13.34 0.72 0.09
C VAL A 88 14.14 0.13 1.23
N HIS A 89 15.08 0.93 1.70
CA HIS A 89 15.88 0.62 2.86
C HIS A 89 15.15 1.12 4.10
N LEU A 90 14.47 0.21 4.80
CA LEU A 90 13.76 0.57 6.03
C LEU A 90 14.77 1.11 7.07
N PRO A 91 14.48 2.25 7.73
CA PRO A 91 15.43 2.94 8.61
C PRO A 91 15.94 2.11 9.80
N TYR A 92 15.22 1.03 10.15
CA TYR A 92 15.56 0.13 11.25
C TYR A 92 16.14 -1.23 10.80
N VAL A 93 16.27 -1.45 9.49
CA VAL A 93 16.87 -2.67 8.91
C VAL A 93 18.22 -2.29 8.31
N ARG A 94 19.31 -2.78 8.89
CA ARG A 94 20.65 -2.51 8.35
C ARG A 94 20.95 -3.48 7.22
N GLY A 95 21.42 -2.95 6.10
CA GLY A 95 21.90 -3.72 4.95
C GLY A 95 21.05 -3.47 3.71
N ASN A 96 20.92 -4.48 2.85
CA ASN A 96 20.17 -4.42 1.60
C ASN A 96 18.65 -4.36 1.83
N ALA A 97 17.90 -3.87 0.84
CA ALA A 97 16.43 -3.87 0.86
C ALA A 97 15.82 -5.25 0.56
N SER A 98 16.63 -6.16 0.05
CA SER A 98 16.24 -7.54 -0.23
C SER A 98 17.32 -8.55 0.15
N TYR A 99 16.85 -9.71 0.62
CA TYR A 99 17.69 -10.83 0.99
C TYR A 99 17.14 -12.11 0.39
N MET A 100 18.07 -12.90 -0.16
CA MET A 100 17.81 -14.29 -0.52
C MET A 100 18.57 -15.18 0.45
N CYS A 101 17.83 -16.01 1.20
CA CYS A 101 18.37 -16.93 2.19
C CYS A 101 18.10 -18.37 1.75
N SER A 102 19.12 -19.22 1.81
CA SER A 102 18.99 -20.65 1.53
C SER A 102 19.35 -21.48 2.75
N SER A 103 18.57 -22.51 3.04
CA SER A 103 18.96 -23.52 4.02
C SER A 103 20.23 -24.27 3.58
N ALA A 104 20.99 -24.81 4.53
CA ALA A 104 22.25 -25.50 4.25
C ALA A 104 22.10 -26.73 3.33
N ASP A 105 20.92 -27.35 3.34
CA ASP A 105 20.55 -28.49 2.49
C ASP A 105 19.86 -28.07 1.16
N GLY A 106 19.63 -26.77 0.95
CA GLY A 106 18.97 -26.22 -0.22
C GLY A 106 17.47 -26.54 -0.33
N SER A 107 16.87 -27.14 0.69
CA SER A 107 15.44 -27.51 0.69
C SER A 107 14.52 -26.31 0.88
N ASN A 108 15.00 -25.20 1.44
CA ASN A 108 14.24 -23.97 1.62
C ASN A 108 15.02 -22.78 1.06
N ILE A 109 14.39 -22.04 0.15
CA ILE A 109 14.88 -20.80 -0.42
C ILE A 109 13.88 -19.70 -0.06
N THR A 110 14.31 -18.67 0.65
CA THR A 110 13.46 -17.58 1.13
C THR A 110 13.91 -16.24 0.57
N LEU A 111 13.02 -15.57 -0.14
CA LEU A 111 13.18 -14.18 -0.55
C LEU A 111 12.44 -13.28 0.44
N ALA A 112 13.14 -12.28 0.97
CA ALA A 112 12.54 -11.17 1.71
C ALA A 112 12.85 -9.87 0.96
N ILE A 113 11.83 -9.03 0.76
CA ILE A 113 11.94 -7.74 0.06
C ILE A 113 11.19 -6.66 0.83
N ASP A 114 11.78 -5.48 0.88
CA ASP A 114 11.14 -4.27 1.36
C ASP A 114 10.83 -3.35 0.17
N VAL A 115 9.54 -3.09 -0.04
CA VAL A 115 9.01 -2.38 -1.21
C VAL A 115 8.38 -1.07 -0.74
N GLY A 116 8.90 0.04 -1.23
CA GLY A 116 8.32 1.36 -1.06
C GLY A 116 7.24 1.60 -2.09
N LEU A 117 6.17 2.28 -1.67
CA LEU A 117 5.19 2.90 -2.57
C LEU A 117 5.37 4.39 -2.41
N ASN A 118 6.11 4.99 -3.36
CA ASN A 118 6.55 6.37 -3.24
C ASN A 118 5.41 7.33 -3.49
N ASP A 119 4.53 7.05 -4.44
CA ASP A 119 3.42 7.93 -4.78
C ASP A 119 2.21 7.11 -5.24
N LEU A 120 1.16 7.09 -4.42
CA LEU A 120 -0.14 6.60 -4.83
C LEU A 120 -1.07 7.80 -4.95
N ASP A 121 -1.59 8.04 -6.15
CA ASP A 121 -2.58 9.09 -6.38
C ASP A 121 -3.97 8.47 -6.57
N LEU A 122 -4.97 9.01 -5.89
CA LEU A 122 -6.36 8.68 -6.06
C LEU A 122 -7.12 9.97 -6.38
N GLU A 123 -7.63 10.03 -7.61
CA GLU A 123 -8.50 11.10 -8.06
C GLU A 123 -9.96 10.66 -8.01
N LEU A 124 -10.82 11.51 -7.47
CA LEU A 124 -12.27 11.36 -7.47
C LEU A 124 -12.90 12.56 -8.17
N ASP A 125 -13.62 12.33 -9.26
CA ASP A 125 -14.34 13.40 -9.97
C ASP A 125 -15.49 13.99 -9.14
N SER A 126 -16.02 13.21 -8.20
CA SER A 126 -17.01 13.68 -7.24
C SER A 126 -16.84 12.98 -5.92
N PHE A 127 -16.74 13.77 -4.85
CA PHE A 127 -16.82 13.33 -3.47
C PHE A 127 -17.89 14.10 -2.71
N ILE A 128 -18.73 13.38 -2.00
CA ILE A 128 -19.81 13.93 -1.17
C ILE A 128 -19.72 13.30 0.21
N THR A 129 -19.65 14.13 1.25
CA THR A 129 -19.81 13.69 2.63
C THR A 129 -20.93 14.46 3.31
N THR A 130 -21.85 13.71 3.93
CA THR A 130 -22.89 14.26 4.79
C THR A 130 -22.50 13.97 6.22
N LEU A 131 -22.48 15.01 7.06
CA LEU A 131 -22.16 14.90 8.48
C LEU A 131 -23.27 15.55 9.31
N PRO A 132 -23.68 14.95 10.44
CA PRO A 132 -24.84 15.43 11.21
C PRO A 132 -24.65 16.81 11.88
N VAL A 133 -23.40 17.23 12.10
CA VAL A 133 -23.07 18.46 12.88
C VAL A 133 -22.10 19.38 12.14
N LEU A 134 -21.61 18.97 10.98
CA LEU A 134 -20.66 19.76 10.19
C LEU A 134 -21.23 20.03 8.80
N PRO A 135 -20.85 21.14 8.15
CA PRO A 135 -21.30 21.47 6.80
C PRO A 135 -20.93 20.35 5.83
N ASN A 136 -21.88 19.86 5.04
CA ASN A 136 -21.60 18.80 4.08
C ASN A 136 -20.54 19.25 3.06
N ILE A 137 -19.59 18.36 2.75
CA ILE A 137 -18.76 18.54 1.56
C ILE A 137 -19.60 18.03 0.40
N GLY A 138 -19.94 18.92 -0.53
CA GLY A 138 -20.85 18.61 -1.63
C GLY A 138 -20.14 18.63 -2.97
N ASN A 139 -20.07 17.47 -3.62
CA ASN A 139 -19.75 17.28 -5.03
C ASN A 139 -18.49 18.06 -5.45
N THR A 140 -17.42 17.86 -4.69
CA THR A 140 -16.10 18.43 -5.00
C THR A 140 -15.24 17.38 -5.67
N LYS A 141 -14.33 17.80 -6.55
CA LYS A 141 -13.25 16.93 -6.96
C LYS A 141 -12.28 16.76 -5.82
N THR A 142 -11.82 15.54 -5.61
CA THR A 142 -10.88 15.23 -4.52
C THR A 142 -9.68 14.55 -5.12
N SER A 143 -8.48 15.00 -4.75
CA SER A 143 -7.28 14.20 -4.91
C SER A 143 -6.77 13.75 -3.55
N ILE A 144 -6.38 12.48 -3.47
CA ILE A 144 -5.79 11.86 -2.30
C ILE A 144 -4.44 11.31 -2.75
N ARG A 145 -3.36 11.93 -2.27
CA ARG A 145 -2.00 11.44 -2.50
C ARG A 145 -1.48 10.79 -1.23
N ASN A 146 -0.88 9.62 -1.36
CA ASN A 146 -0.24 8.93 -0.26
C ASN A 146 1.17 8.51 -0.68
N SER A 147 2.18 8.90 0.09
CA SER A 147 3.58 8.74 -0.28
C SER A 147 4.46 8.30 0.87
N GLY A 148 5.46 7.48 0.60
CA GLY A 148 6.42 7.03 1.62
C GLY A 148 5.90 5.85 2.43
N ASN A 149 5.03 5.02 1.84
CA ASN A 149 4.65 3.75 2.45
C ASN A 149 5.74 2.72 2.19
N ALA A 150 5.90 1.77 3.10
CA ALA A 150 6.78 0.64 2.88
C ALA A 150 6.11 -0.66 3.31
N VAL A 151 6.23 -1.69 2.48
CA VAL A 151 5.70 -3.04 2.70
C VAL A 151 6.86 -4.02 2.68
N SER A 152 6.93 -4.87 3.70
CA SER A 152 7.85 -6.01 3.70
C SER A 152 7.11 -7.27 3.27
N ILE A 153 7.68 -7.99 2.33
CA ILE A 153 7.12 -9.24 1.79
C ILE A 153 8.17 -10.33 1.95
N SER A 154 7.77 -11.50 2.42
CA SER A 154 8.62 -12.68 2.40
C SER A 154 7.92 -13.88 1.82
N VAL A 155 8.62 -14.56 0.91
CA VAL A 155 8.15 -15.76 0.21
C VAL A 155 9.24 -16.84 0.33
N SER A 156 8.84 -18.05 0.72
CA SER A 156 9.70 -19.23 0.70
C SER A 156 9.26 -20.20 -0.39
N LEU A 157 10.24 -20.83 -1.02
CA LEU A 157 10.10 -22.01 -1.85
C LEU A 157 10.66 -23.19 -1.05
N ILE A 158 9.80 -24.13 -0.71
CA ILE A 158 10.16 -25.31 0.09
C ILE A 158 10.06 -26.53 -0.81
N SER A 159 11.19 -27.20 -1.02
CA SER A 159 11.29 -28.48 -1.71
C SER A 159 11.37 -29.60 -0.69
N ASP A 160 10.49 -30.60 -0.80
CA ASP A 160 10.61 -31.83 -0.03
C ASP A 160 11.52 -32.87 -0.72
N SER A 161 11.81 -33.97 -0.03
CA SER A 161 12.61 -35.08 -0.54
C SER A 161 11.96 -35.83 -1.71
N ASP A 162 10.66 -35.62 -1.93
CA ASP A 162 9.87 -36.23 -3.01
C ASP A 162 9.77 -35.30 -4.24
N SER A 163 10.56 -34.23 -4.28
CA SER A 163 10.59 -33.22 -5.35
C SER A 163 9.31 -32.39 -5.47
N ASN A 164 8.46 -32.34 -4.45
CA ASN A 164 7.37 -31.38 -4.41
C ASN A 164 7.93 -30.02 -4.01
N CYS A 165 7.60 -28.98 -4.79
CA CYS A 165 7.94 -27.60 -4.48
C CYS A 165 6.68 -26.85 -4.08
N VAL A 166 6.69 -26.26 -2.89
CA VAL A 166 5.62 -25.44 -2.35
C VAL A 166 6.12 -24.01 -2.21
N ALA A 167 5.40 -23.07 -2.82
CA ALA A 167 5.59 -21.66 -2.56
C ALA A 167 4.68 -21.22 -1.40
N SER A 168 5.26 -20.56 -0.40
CA SER A 168 4.56 -20.03 0.77
C SER A 168 4.87 -18.56 0.94
N ILE A 169 3.83 -17.74 1.14
CA ILE A 169 4.01 -16.37 1.63
C ILE A 169 4.17 -16.48 3.14
N ASN A 170 5.35 -16.13 3.63
CA ASN A 170 5.64 -16.15 5.07
C ASN A 170 4.97 -14.96 5.75
N TYR A 171 5.11 -13.78 5.15
CA TYR A 171 4.47 -12.58 5.62
C TYR A 171 4.29 -11.55 4.49
N PHE A 172 3.32 -10.67 4.71
CA PHE A 172 3.14 -9.43 3.98
C PHE A 172 2.78 -8.37 5.02
N GLN A 173 3.68 -7.42 5.27
CA GLN A 173 3.54 -6.48 6.38
C GLN A 173 3.67 -5.06 5.89
N LEU A 174 2.73 -4.20 6.27
CA LEU A 174 2.91 -2.77 6.14
C LEU A 174 3.86 -2.30 7.27
N ARG A 175 5.03 -1.79 6.88
CA ARG A 175 6.10 -1.38 7.79
C ARG A 175 6.03 0.10 8.09
N GLU A 176 5.74 0.89 7.07
CA GLU A 176 5.57 2.33 7.18
C GLU A 176 4.29 2.74 6.45
N LEU A 177 3.48 3.53 7.16
CA LEU A 177 2.41 4.32 6.56
C LEU A 177 2.99 5.70 6.32
N GLY A 178 3.09 6.05 5.05
CA GLY A 178 3.59 7.34 4.63
C GLY A 178 2.57 8.45 4.83
N ASP A 179 2.98 9.66 4.50
CA ASP A 179 2.11 10.83 4.62
C ASP A 179 0.92 10.71 3.65
N THR A 180 -0.25 11.11 4.11
CA THR A 180 -1.46 11.23 3.29
C THR A 180 -1.84 12.69 3.19
N TRP A 181 -2.06 13.14 1.95
CA TRP A 181 -2.56 14.47 1.63
C TRP A 181 -3.88 14.36 0.89
N VAL A 182 -4.89 14.98 1.46
CA VAL A 182 -6.19 15.16 0.82
C VAL A 182 -6.33 16.62 0.41
N ASN A 183 -6.76 16.82 -0.83
CA ASN A 183 -7.05 18.12 -1.40
C ASN A 183 -8.45 18.09 -2.02
N PHE A 184 -9.27 19.09 -1.70
CA PHE A 184 -10.62 19.25 -2.24
C PHE A 184 -10.66 20.49 -3.13
N GLU A 185 -11.21 20.36 -4.33
CA GLU A 185 -11.35 21.50 -5.24
C GLU A 185 -12.36 22.53 -4.68
N HIS A 186 -11.87 23.74 -4.40
CA HIS A 186 -12.58 24.99 -4.02
C HIS A 186 -13.48 24.97 -2.77
N GLY A 187 -13.16 25.82 -1.77
CA GLY A 187 -14.08 26.26 -0.71
C GLY A 187 -13.41 26.45 0.66
N TRP A 188 -13.75 27.50 1.41
CA TRP A 188 -13.18 27.74 2.74
C TRP A 188 -13.47 26.63 3.76
N PHE A 189 -14.66 26.02 3.68
CA PHE A 189 -15.00 24.84 4.48
C PHE A 189 -14.16 23.62 4.07
N ASN A 190 -13.86 23.48 2.78
CA ASN A 190 -13.01 22.41 2.27
C ASN A 190 -11.61 22.50 2.86
N SER A 191 -11.03 23.71 2.98
CA SER A 191 -9.72 23.91 3.63
C SER A 191 -9.70 23.53 5.12
N VAL A 192 -10.82 23.68 5.84
CA VAL A 192 -10.93 23.20 7.23
C VAL A 192 -10.96 21.67 7.26
N TYR A 193 -11.65 21.04 6.31
CA TYR A 193 -11.64 19.58 6.19
C TYR A 193 -10.30 19.02 5.76
N GLU A 194 -9.61 19.66 4.82
CA GLU A 194 -8.22 19.32 4.44
C GLU A 194 -7.31 19.39 5.65
N PHE A 195 -7.35 20.49 6.41
CA PHE A 195 -6.55 20.63 7.62
C PHE A 195 -6.87 19.53 8.63
N LEU A 196 -8.15 19.26 8.89
CA LEU A 196 -8.56 18.23 9.85
C LEU A 196 -8.15 16.82 9.40
N ILE A 197 -8.32 16.48 8.12
CA ILE A 197 -7.96 15.17 7.60
C ILE A 197 -6.44 15.00 7.58
N ASN A 198 -5.71 15.97 7.03
CA ASN A 198 -4.25 15.92 6.96
C ASN A 198 -3.59 15.94 8.35
N HIS A 199 -4.24 16.53 9.36
CA HIS A 199 -3.76 16.49 10.76
C HIS A 199 -4.17 15.23 11.53
N LEU A 200 -5.20 14.50 11.07
CA LEU A 200 -5.65 13.26 11.71
C LEU A 200 -4.98 12.02 11.12
N VAL A 201 -4.55 12.09 9.86
CA VAL A 201 -3.96 10.97 9.12
C VAL A 201 -2.42 10.98 9.19
N ASN A 202 -1.82 12.14 9.48
CA ASN A 202 -0.37 12.31 9.75
C ASN A 202 -0.15 12.69 11.21
#